data_AF-A0A1J0TQE3-F1
#
_entry.id   AF-A0A1J0TQE3-F1
#
_cell.length_a   1.000
_cell.length_b   1.000
_cell.length_c   1.000
_cell.angle_alpha   90.00
_cell.angle_beta   90.00
_cell.angle_gamma   90.00
#
_symmetry.space_group_name_H-M   'P 1'
#
loop_
_entity.id
_entity.type
_entity.pdbx_description
1 polymer ?
#
loop_
_entity_poly.entity_id
_entity_poly.type
_entity_poly.pdbx_seq_one_letter_code
_entity_poly.pdbx_strand_id
1 'polypeptide(L)'
;MTARAELVDLVWNVQTQDPDALTPRDAEEVADAILAAGYRKRRVVTTATELEAVPRGVVLRSKAGSIVARFDAVRGVVFGEGRPFPWGIVDLPAVVLYDPTEA
;
A
#
# COMPACT_ATOMS: atom_id res chain seq x y z
N MET A 1 8.00 -7.21 -24.29
CA MET A 1 8.43 -6.14 -23.37
C MET A 1 7.91 -6.47 -21.97
N THR A 2 8.46 -5.89 -20.91
CA THR A 2 7.90 -6.08 -19.55
C THR A 2 6.94 -4.93 -19.25
N ALA A 3 5.91 -5.16 -18.42
CA ALA A 3 4.97 -4.11 -18.01
C ALA A 3 5.68 -2.88 -17.40
N ARG A 4 6.81 -3.10 -16.72
CA ARG A 4 7.66 -2.03 -16.21
C ARG A 4 8.34 -1.21 -17.31
N ALA A 5 8.80 -1.84 -18.38
CA ALA A 5 9.42 -1.14 -19.51
C ALA A 5 8.38 -0.32 -20.29
N GLU A 6 7.16 -0.83 -20.44
CA GLU A 6 6.02 -0.12 -21.05
C GLU A 6 5.63 1.12 -20.22
N LEU A 7 5.54 0.99 -18.89
CA LEU A 7 5.26 2.12 -18.02
C LEU A 7 6.31 3.23 -18.11
N VAL A 8 7.60 2.87 -18.19
CA VAL A 8 8.70 3.86 -18.30
C VAL A 8 8.60 4.65 -19.59
N ASP A 9 8.37 3.96 -20.72
CA ASP A 9 8.21 4.60 -22.02
C ASP A 9 7.01 5.54 -22.04
N LEU A 10 5.87 5.09 -21.48
CA LEU A 10 4.65 5.88 -21.40
C LEU A 10 4.82 7.16 -20.56
N VAL A 11 5.38 7.05 -19.35
CA VAL A 11 5.60 8.22 -18.47
C VAL A 11 6.59 9.21 -19.08
N TRP A 12 7.64 8.71 -19.76
CA TRP A 12 8.64 9.57 -20.40
C TRP A 12 8.09 10.30 -21.63
N ASN A 13 7.30 9.61 -22.47
CA ASN A 13 6.73 10.20 -23.68
C ASN A 13 5.59 11.18 -23.38
N VAL A 14 4.82 10.97 -22.31
CA VAL A 14 3.81 11.93 -21.82
C VAL A 14 4.43 13.29 -21.47
N GLN A 15 5.69 13.35 -20.99
CA GLN A 15 6.37 14.62 -20.71
C GLN A 15 6.75 15.42 -21.97
N THR A 16 6.68 14.81 -23.17
CA THR A 16 7.09 15.46 -24.42
C THR A 16 5.93 16.08 -25.21
N GLN A 17 4.68 15.81 -24.81
CA GLN A 17 3.52 16.55 -25.31
C GLN A 17 3.26 17.76 -24.41
N ASP A 18 2.84 18.87 -25.02
CA ASP A 18 2.47 20.11 -24.35
C ASP A 18 1.70 19.84 -23.04
N PRO A 19 2.13 20.33 -21.86
CA PRO A 19 1.50 19.99 -20.58
C PRO A 19 0.01 20.35 -20.49
N ASP A 20 -0.47 21.26 -21.34
CA ASP A 20 -1.90 21.59 -21.48
C ASP A 20 -2.68 20.61 -22.38
N ALA A 21 -2.02 19.63 -23.01
CA ALA A 21 -2.59 18.65 -23.93
C ALA A 21 -2.85 17.27 -23.31
N LEU A 22 -2.57 17.08 -22.02
CA LEU A 22 -2.90 15.85 -21.29
C LEU A 22 -4.41 15.59 -21.36
N THR A 23 -4.81 14.55 -22.10
CA THR A 23 -6.20 14.15 -22.19
C THR A 23 -6.55 13.17 -21.05
N PRO A 24 -7.83 13.05 -20.67
CA PRO A 24 -8.26 12.02 -19.73
C PRO A 24 -7.85 10.59 -20.14
N ARG A 25 -7.76 10.32 -21.45
CA ARG A 25 -7.32 9.03 -21.98
C ARG A 25 -5.85 8.74 -21.68
N ASP A 26 -4.99 9.75 -21.78
CA ASP A 26 -3.56 9.58 -21.45
C ASP A 26 -3.38 9.27 -19.96
N ALA A 27 -4.20 9.87 -19.09
CA ALA A 27 -4.20 9.58 -17.66
C ALA A 27 -4.69 8.15 -17.34
N GLU A 28 -5.68 7.66 -18.07
CA GLU A 28 -6.19 6.28 -17.95
C GLU A 28 -5.13 5.26 -18.41
N GLU A 29 -4.49 5.49 -19.56
CA GLU A 29 -3.43 4.60 -20.08
C GLU A 29 -2.24 4.53 -19.11
N VAL A 30 -1.85 5.64 -18.50
CA VAL A 30 -0.82 5.67 -17.45
C VAL A 30 -1.26 4.93 -16.19
N ALA A 31 -2.51 5.11 -15.75
CA ALA A 31 -3.03 4.42 -14.59
C ALA A 31 -3.04 2.89 -14.80
N ASP A 32 -3.48 2.41 -15.96
CA ASP A 32 -3.48 1.00 -16.32
C ASP A 32 -2.07 0.44 -16.39
N ALA A 33 -1.11 1.18 -16.96
CA ALA A 33 0.30 0.77 -17.00
C ALA A 33 0.92 0.67 -15.59
N ILE A 34 0.61 1.62 -14.68
CA ILE A 34 1.02 1.57 -13.27
C ILE A 34 0.45 0.31 -12.61
N LEU A 35 -0.82 0.02 -12.88
CA LEU A 35 -1.48 -1.14 -12.30
C LEU A 35 -0.92 -2.46 -12.86
N ALA A 36 -0.66 -2.54 -14.16
CA ALA A 36 -0.07 -3.69 -14.83
C ALA A 36 1.39 -3.94 -14.38
N ALA A 37 2.14 -2.88 -14.07
CA ALA A 37 3.47 -2.97 -13.49
C ALA A 37 3.47 -3.38 -12.00
N GLY A 38 2.30 -3.60 -11.40
CA GLY A 38 2.15 -4.05 -10.01
C GLY A 38 2.28 -2.95 -8.97
N TYR A 39 2.35 -1.69 -9.37
CA TYR A 39 2.35 -0.57 -8.43
C TYR A 39 0.92 -0.33 -7.92
N ARG A 40 0.76 -0.30 -6.61
CA ARG A 40 -0.52 0.03 -5.94
C ARG A 40 -0.28 1.12 -4.91
N LYS A 41 -1.25 2.02 -4.77
CA LYS A 41 -1.25 2.96 -3.65
C LYS A 41 -1.38 2.15 -2.36
N ARG A 42 -0.43 2.33 -1.43
CA ARG A 42 -0.47 1.61 -0.16
C ARG A 42 -1.74 1.97 0.62
N ARG A 43 -2.43 0.95 1.12
CA ARG A 43 -3.57 1.11 2.04
C ARG A 43 -3.09 1.74 3.35
N VAL A 44 -3.82 2.74 3.82
CA VAL A 44 -3.59 3.40 5.11
C VAL A 44 -4.79 3.14 6.00
N VAL A 45 -4.54 2.59 7.18
CA VAL A 45 -5.51 2.42 8.26
C VAL A 45 -5.49 3.69 9.09
N THR A 46 -6.62 4.35 9.23
CA THR A 46 -6.76 5.66 9.89
C THR A 46 -7.67 5.63 11.10
N THR A 47 -8.54 4.62 11.20
CA THR A 47 -9.50 4.48 12.31
C THR A 47 -9.35 3.17 13.07
N ALA A 48 -9.83 3.13 14.30
CA ALA A 48 -9.87 1.92 15.11
C ALA A 48 -10.73 0.82 14.47
N THR A 49 -11.87 1.18 13.88
CA THR A 49 -12.74 0.25 13.16
C THR A 49 -12.04 -0.37 11.95
N GLU A 50 -11.30 0.43 11.17
CA GLU A 50 -10.49 -0.09 10.06
C GLU A 50 -9.40 -1.04 10.57
N LEU A 51 -8.76 -0.69 11.70
CA LEU A 51 -7.73 -1.51 12.34
C LEU A 51 -8.30 -2.86 12.81
N GLU A 52 -9.49 -2.86 13.40
CA GLU A 52 -10.20 -4.08 13.83
C GLU A 52 -10.58 -4.99 12.67
N ALA A 53 -10.85 -4.43 11.49
CA ALA A 53 -11.19 -5.17 10.28
C ALA A 53 -9.98 -5.77 9.53
N VAL A 54 -8.74 -5.43 9.92
CA VAL A 54 -7.52 -5.94 9.25
C VAL A 54 -7.44 -7.48 9.31
N PRO A 55 -7.23 -8.22 8.21
CA PRO A 55 -7.06 -9.67 8.28
C PRO A 55 -5.84 -10.11 9.10
N ARG A 56 -5.87 -11.36 9.59
CA ARG A 56 -4.68 -11.98 10.21
C ARG A 56 -3.55 -12.11 9.17
N GLY A 57 -2.32 -11.96 9.62
CA GLY A 57 -1.11 -12.04 8.77
C GLY A 57 -0.74 -10.73 8.07
N VAL A 58 -1.59 -9.69 8.12
CA VAL A 58 -1.26 -8.36 7.61
C VAL A 58 -0.13 -7.74 8.42
N VAL A 59 0.83 -7.12 7.73
CA VAL A 59 1.92 -6.35 8.34
C VAL A 59 1.72 -4.87 8.05
N LEU A 60 1.83 -4.04 9.08
CA LEU A 60 1.75 -2.60 8.94
C LEU A 60 2.83 -1.86 9.74
N ARG A 61 3.12 -0.64 9.27
CA ARG A 61 3.96 0.34 9.97
C ARG A 61 3.06 1.37 10.64
N SER A 62 3.12 1.46 11.97
CA SER A 62 2.39 2.46 12.75
C SER A 62 2.96 3.87 12.59
N LYS A 63 2.21 4.89 13.03
CA LYS A 63 2.67 6.28 13.06
C LYS A 63 3.90 6.46 13.95
N ALA A 64 3.96 5.75 15.08
CA ALA A 64 5.13 5.71 15.96
C ALA A 64 6.38 5.05 15.33
N GLY A 65 6.25 4.44 14.15
CA GLY A 65 7.36 3.82 13.42
C GLY A 65 7.53 2.32 13.68
N SER A 66 6.72 1.73 14.57
CA SER A 66 6.74 0.29 14.84
C SER A 66 6.24 -0.50 13.63
N ILE A 67 6.89 -1.62 13.32
CA ILE A 67 6.38 -2.59 12.35
C ILE A 67 5.70 -3.70 13.14
N VAL A 68 4.44 -3.98 12.81
CA VAL A 68 3.64 -4.96 13.55
C VAL A 68 2.88 -5.88 12.59
N ALA A 69 2.76 -7.16 12.95
CA ALA A 69 1.95 -8.15 12.25
C ALA A 69 0.68 -8.45 13.05
N ARG A 70 -0.47 -8.56 12.38
CA ARG A 70 -1.68 -9.06 13.03
C ARG A 70 -1.58 -10.57 13.23
N PHE A 71 -1.53 -11.01 14.48
CA PHE A 71 -1.40 -12.43 14.81
C PHE A 71 -2.76 -13.11 14.89
N ASP A 72 -3.69 -12.52 15.65
CA ASP A 72 -5.04 -13.05 15.82
C ASP A 72 -6.10 -11.92 15.83
N ALA A 73 -7.28 -12.19 16.39
CA ALA A 73 -8.36 -11.21 16.45
C ALA A 73 -8.02 -10.01 17.35
N VAL A 74 -7.26 -10.21 18.43
CA VAL A 74 -7.04 -9.21 19.49
C VAL A 74 -5.56 -8.93 19.75
N ARG A 75 -4.63 -9.67 19.15
CA ARG A 75 -3.18 -9.55 19.35
C ARG A 75 -2.43 -9.28 18.07
N GLY A 76 -1.40 -8.44 18.19
CA GLY A 76 -0.33 -8.30 17.22
C GLY A 76 1.02 -8.72 17.77
N VAL A 77 2.02 -8.76 16.90
CA VAL A 77 3.44 -8.94 17.26
C VAL A 77 4.23 -7.78 16.66
N VAL A 78 5.08 -7.14 17.45
CA VAL A 78 6.00 -6.11 16.97
C VAL A 78 7.27 -6.78 16.46
N PHE A 79 7.72 -6.45 15.26
CA PHE A 79 8.99 -6.94 14.76
C PHE A 79 10.13 -6.35 15.60
N GLY A 80 10.97 -7.21 16.17
CA GLY A 80 12.02 -6.82 17.12
C GLY A 80 11.63 -7.00 18.59
N GLU A 81 10.37 -7.32 18.89
CA GLU A 81 9.91 -7.67 20.24
C GLU A 81 9.13 -9.00 20.23
N GLY A 82 9.62 -10.01 20.94
CA GLY A 82 9.05 -11.36 20.91
C GLY A 82 7.72 -11.53 21.67
N ARG A 83 7.13 -10.46 22.20
CA ARG A 83 5.92 -10.53 23.03
C ARG A 83 4.69 -10.07 22.24
N PRO A 84 3.59 -10.84 22.26
CA PRO A 84 2.32 -10.35 21.74
C PRO A 84 1.84 -9.11 22.50
N PHE A 85 1.21 -8.18 21.80
CA PHE A 85 0.62 -6.97 22.38
C PHE A 85 -0.84 -6.81 21.93
N PRO A 86 -1.67 -6.03 22.65
CA PRO A 86 -3.05 -5.78 22.24
C PRO A 86 -3.12 -5.07 20.88
N TRP A 87 -3.83 -5.64 19.91
CA TRP A 87 -3.91 -5.08 18.56
C TRP A 87 -4.52 -3.67 18.52
N GLY A 88 -5.51 -3.40 19.37
CA GLY A 88 -6.21 -2.12 19.43
C GLY A 88 -5.36 -0.93 19.88
N ILE A 89 -4.11 -1.14 20.32
CA ILE A 89 -3.20 -0.05 20.73
C ILE A 89 -2.19 0.35 19.64
N VAL A 90 -2.33 -0.16 18.41
CA VAL A 90 -1.49 0.29 17.28
C VAL A 90 -1.72 1.78 17.03
N ASP A 91 -0.63 2.54 17.02
CA ASP A 91 -0.69 3.99 16.78
C ASP A 91 -1.05 4.30 15.32
N LEU A 92 -2.15 5.02 15.12
CA LEU A 92 -2.70 5.36 13.81
C LEU A 92 -2.28 6.78 13.37
N PRO A 93 -2.18 7.06 12.05
CA PRO A 93 -2.43 6.15 10.95
C PRO A 93 -1.32 5.10 10.77
N ALA A 94 -1.70 3.92 10.29
CA ALA A 94 -0.79 2.81 10.01
C ALA A 94 -0.81 2.46 8.53
N VAL A 95 0.36 2.25 7.92
CA VAL A 95 0.51 1.91 6.50
C VAL A 95 0.66 0.41 6.35
N VAL A 96 -0.19 -0.21 5.53
CA VAL A 96 -0.05 -1.63 5.17
C VAL A 96 1.20 -1.83 4.32
N LEU A 97 2.06 -2.73 4.77
CA LEU A 97 3.29 -3.13 4.09
C LEU A 97 3.13 -4.46 3.35
N TYR A 98 2.29 -5.35 3.88
CA TYR A 98 1.99 -6.66 3.31
C TYR A 98 0.57 -7.07 3.70
N ASP A 99 -0.20 -7.53 2.72
CA ASP A 99 -1.51 -8.14 2.90
C ASP A 99 -1.51 -9.52 2.24
N PRO A 100 -1.70 -10.62 3.00
CA PRO A 100 -1.70 -11.97 2.44
C PRO A 100 -2.90 -12.25 1.52
N THR A 101 -3.91 -11.37 1.49
CA THR A 101 -5.07 -11.50 0.60
C THR A 101 -4.87 -10.85 -0.77
N GLU A 102 -3.82 -10.03 -0.92
CA GLU A 102 -3.47 -9.33 -2.16
C GLU A 102 -2.26 -9.97 -2.90
N ALA A 103 -1.67 -11.02 -2.33
CA ALA A 103 -0.45 -11.68 -2.82
C ALA A 103 -0.71 -12.86 -3.78
#